data_AF-A0A1G1H643-F1
#
_entry.id   AF-A0A1G1H643-F1
#
_cell.length_a   1.000
_cell.length_b   1.000
_cell.length_c   1.000
_cell.angle_alpha   90.00
_cell.angle_beta   90.00
_cell.angle_gamma   90.00
#
_symmetry.space_group_name_H-M   'P 1'
#
loop_
_entity.id
_entity.type
_entity.pdbx_description
1 polymer ?
#
loop_
_entity_poly.entity_id
_entity_poly.type
_entity_poly.pdbx_seq_one_letter_code
_entity_poly.pdbx_strand_id
1 'polypeptide(L)' 'MLSQAANSSNCIVYPLDEEVVSQIPTNINIHDAIIAATGLVFKDLMGQDAAIVTKDELIKRSNLIRTIW' A
#
# COMPACT_ATOMS: atom_id res chain seq x y z
N MET A 1 15.75 8.83 6.80
CA MET A 1 15.47 7.37 6.78
C MET A 1 14.57 7.01 5.61
N LEU A 2 13.36 7.58 5.49
CA LEU A 2 12.48 7.38 4.31
C LEU A 2 13.12 7.85 2.99
N SER A 3 13.80 8.99 2.98
CA SER A 3 14.50 9.50 1.78
C SER A 3 15.65 8.60 1.30
N GLN A 4 16.27 7.83 2.20
CA GLN A 4 17.33 6.89 1.83
C GLN A 4 16.73 5.62 1.21
N ALA A 5 15.63 5.12 1.78
CA ALA A 5 14.88 4.00 1.20
C ALA A 5 14.33 4.36 -0.19
N ALA A 6 13.74 5.55 -0.34
CA ALA A 6 13.19 6.02 -1.61
C ALA A 6 14.24 6.18 -2.72
N ASN A 7 15.51 6.39 -2.37
CA ASN A 7 16.61 6.51 -3.33
C ASN A 7 17.35 5.18 -3.59
N SER A 8 16.93 4.09 -2.95
CA SER A 8 17.55 2.78 -3.15
C SER A 8 17.05 2.16 -4.46
N SER A 9 17.94 1.51 -5.22
CA SER A 9 17.61 0.96 -6.55
C SER A 9 16.57 -0.16 -6.53
N ASN A 10 16.31 -0.75 -5.36
CA ASN A 10 15.31 -1.78 -5.11
C ASN A 10 14.01 -1.25 -4.51
N CYS A 11 13.82 0.08 -4.48
CA CYS A 11 12.59 0.72 -4.05
C CYS A 11 11.99 1.50 -5.22
N ILE A 12 10.67 1.37 -5.39
CA ILE A 12 9.91 2.18 -6.35
C ILE A 12 8.95 3.03 -5.54
N VAL A 13 8.95 4.33 -5.81
CA VAL A 13 7.93 5.24 -5.29
C VAL A 13 6.73 5.17 -6.23
N TYR A 14 5.67 4.52 -5.78
CA TYR A 14 4.43 4.43 -6.56
C TYR A 14 3.64 5.75 -6.42
N PRO A 15 3.17 6.36 -7.53
CA PRO A 15 2.43 7.62 -7.48
C PRO A 15 1.01 7.43 -6.93
N LEU A 16 0.45 8.48 -6.30
CA LEU A 16 -0.98 8.55 -6.03
C LEU A 16 -1.69 9.02 -7.32
N ASP A 17 -2.17 8.07 -8.12
CA ASP A 17 -2.86 8.31 -9.38
C ASP A 17 -4.36 8.00 -9.31
N GLU A 18 -5.08 8.19 -10.43
CA GLU A 18 -6.52 7.98 -10.52
C GLU A 18 -6.93 6.53 -10.18
N GLU A 19 -6.11 5.56 -10.54
CA GLU A 19 -6.36 4.14 -10.26
C GLU A 19 -6.28 3.89 -8.75
N VAL A 20 -5.25 4.39 -8.09
CA VAL A 20 -5.13 4.31 -6.61
C VAL A 20 -6.32 5.00 -5.95
N VAL A 21 -6.68 6.20 -6.39
CA VAL A 21 -7.80 6.96 -5.83
C VAL A 21 -9.13 6.20 -5.97
N SER A 22 -9.34 5.52 -7.10
CA SER A 22 -10.56 4.75 -7.37
C SER A 22 -10.73 3.55 -6.43
N GLN A 23 -9.63 3.04 -5.87
CA GLN A 23 -9.63 1.88 -4.97
C GLN A 23 -9.51 2.24 -3.48
N ILE A 24 -9.57 3.54 -3.11
CA ILE A 24 -9.44 3.97 -1.71
C ILE A 24 -10.61 3.43 -0.86
N PRO A 25 -10.33 2.60 0.15
CA PRO A 25 -11.35 2.14 1.09
C PRO A 25 -11.79 3.30 2.01
N THR A 26 -13.10 3.42 2.22
CA THR A 26 -13.69 4.53 2.99
C THR A 26 -13.92 4.21 4.47
N ASN A 27 -13.59 2.99 4.91
CA ASN A 27 -13.87 2.49 6.24
C ASN A 27 -12.66 2.55 7.20
N ILE A 28 -11.52 3.10 6.77
CA ILE A 28 -10.31 3.28 7.58
C ILE A 28 -9.76 4.70 7.43
N ASN A 29 -8.72 5.05 8.20
CA ASN A 29 -8.06 6.36 8.08
C ASN A 29 -7.56 6.57 6.64
N ILE A 30 -7.72 7.78 6.11
CA ILE A 30 -7.33 8.12 4.73
C ILE A 30 -5.87 7.79 4.40
N HIS A 31 -4.94 7.97 5.35
CA HIS A 31 -3.53 7.66 5.12
C HIS A 31 -3.30 6.16 4.94
N ASP A 32 -3.91 5.35 5.80
CA ASP A 32 -3.84 3.89 5.70
C ASP A 32 -4.60 3.37 4.47
N ALA A 33 -5.71 4.03 4.12
CA ALA A 33 -6.49 3.74 2.94
C ALA A 33 -5.69 3.94 1.65
N ILE A 34 -4.92 5.02 1.54
CA ILE A 34 -4.03 5.28 0.40
C ILE A 34 -2.97 4.18 0.28
N ILE A 35 -2.37 3.74 1.39
CA ILE A 35 -1.35 2.67 1.40
C ILE A 35 -2.00 1.34 0.97
N ALA A 36 -3.16 1.01 1.52
CA ALA A 36 -3.92 -0.20 1.17
C ALA A 36 -4.30 -0.22 -0.32
N ALA A 37 -4.87 0.86 -0.83
CA ALA A 37 -5.24 1.00 -2.24
C ALA A 37 -4.02 0.89 -3.16
N THR A 38 -2.89 1.51 -2.80
CA THR A 38 -1.64 1.39 -3.58
C THR A 38 -1.19 -0.08 -3.69
N GLY A 39 -1.25 -0.83 -2.58
CA GLY A 39 -0.91 -2.24 -2.57
C GLY A 39 -1.85 -3.12 -3.41
N LEU A 40 -3.16 -2.81 -3.40
CA LEU A 40 -4.16 -3.50 -4.20
C LEU A 40 -3.96 -3.25 -5.69
N VAL A 41 -3.82 -1.99 -6.09
CA VAL A 41 -3.54 -1.61 -7.48
C VAL A 41 -2.24 -2.26 -7.96
N PHE A 42 -1.18 -2.21 -7.16
CA PHE A 42 0.10 -2.84 -7.52
C PHE A 42 -0.04 -4.36 -7.72
N LYS A 43 -0.78 -5.03 -6.84
CA LYS A 43 -1.09 -6.47 -6.96
C LYS A 43 -1.78 -6.77 -8.30
N ASP A 44 -2.81 -6.00 -8.62
CA ASP A 44 -3.63 -6.21 -9.81
C ASP A 44 -2.85 -5.94 -11.10
N LEU A 45 -2.06 -4.86 -11.14
CA LEU A 45 -1.24 -4.50 -12.29
C LEU A 45 -0.10 -5.48 -12.56
N MET A 46 0.54 -5.98 -11.51
CA MET A 46 1.67 -6.90 -11.65
C MET A 46 1.24 -8.36 -11.83
N GLY A 47 -0.02 -8.70 -11.52
CA GLY A 47 -0.52 -10.08 -11.53
C GLY A 47 0.22 -10.98 -10.54
N GLN A 48 0.79 -10.40 -9.49
CA GLN A 48 1.59 -11.08 -8.47
C GLN A 48 1.09 -10.70 -7.08
N ASP A 49 1.27 -11.61 -6.11
CA ASP A 49 0.92 -11.31 -4.73
C ASP A 49 1.73 -10.11 -4.19
N ALA A 50 1.01 -9.16 -3.59
CA ALA A 50 1.59 -8.04 -2.85
C ALA A 50 1.19 -8.11 -1.37
N ALA A 51 2.04 -7.58 -0.51
CA ALA A 51 1.79 -7.46 0.92
C ALA A 51 2.28 -6.11 1.45
N ILE A 52 1.60 -5.60 2.47
CA ILE A 52 2.03 -4.40 3.20
C ILE A 52 2.93 -4.81 4.37
N VAL A 53 4.13 -4.23 4.42
CA VAL A 53 5.00 -4.31 5.61
C VAL A 53 4.55 -3.25 6.60
N THR A 54 3.98 -3.64 7.73
CA THR A 54 3.50 -2.68 8.73
C THR A 54 3.45 -3.22 10.15
N LYS A 55 3.71 -2.35 11.11
CA LYS A 55 3.43 -2.58 12.54
C LYS A 55 2.04 -2.09 12.96
N ASP A 56 1.31 -1.43 12.07
CA ASP A 56 0.01 -0.85 12.37
C ASP A 56 -1.06 -1.94 12.49
N GLU A 57 -1.59 -2.10 13.69
CA GLU A 57 -2.61 -3.10 13.98
C GLU A 57 -3.97 -2.81 13.32
N LEU A 58 -4.28 -1.55 12.98
CA LEU A 58 -5.51 -1.21 12.27
C LEU A 58 -5.44 -1.69 10.83
N ILE A 59 -4.30 -1.49 10.15
CA ILE A 59 -4.08 -2.03 8.80
C ILE A 59 -4.15 -3.55 8.82
N LYS A 60 -3.48 -4.22 9.78
CA LYS A 60 -3.53 -5.69 9.89
C LYS A 60 -4.96 -6.21 10.06
N ARG A 61 -5.77 -5.57 10.89
CA ARG A 61 -7.16 -5.98 11.17
C ARG A 61 -8.13 -5.63 10.04
N SER A 62 -7.79 -4.70 9.16
CA SER A 62 -8.63 -4.31 8.03
C SER A 62 -8.87 -5.47 7.05
N ASN A 63 -7.96 -6.44 6.99
CA ASN A 63 -7.98 -7.57 6.05
C ASN A 63 -8.12 -7.16 4.58
N LEU A 64 -7.80 -5.91 4.23
CA LEU A 64 -7.90 -5.38 2.87
C LEU A 64 -6.86 -5.99 1.93
N ILE A 65 -5.64 -6.17 2.44
CA ILE A 65 -4.52 -6.80 1.75
C ILE A 65 -3.68 -7.56 2.77
N ARG A 66 -2.96 -8.59 2.31
CA ARG A 66 -2.03 -9.34 3.15
C ARG A 66 -1.03 -8.38 3.81
N THR A 67 -0.83 -8.54 5.11
CA THR A 67 0.18 -7.81 5.87
C THR A 67 1.30 -8.74 6.31
N ILE A 68 2.49 -8.17 6.50
CA ILE A 68 3.66 -8.84 7.08
C ILE A 68 4.29 -7.93 8.13
N TRP A 69 4.74 -8.54 9.23
CA TRP A 69 5.27 -7.93 10.48
C TRP A 69 4.23 -7.70 11.60
#